data_AF-A0A653UHW5-F1
#
_entry.id   AF-A0A653UHW5-F1
#
_cell.length_a   1.000
_cell.length_b   1.000
_cell.length_c   1.000
_cell.angle_alpha   90.00
_cell.angle_beta   90.00
_cell.angle_gamma   90.00
#
_symmetry.space_group_name_H-M   'P 1'
#
loop_
_entity.id
_entity.type
_entity.pdbx_description
1 polymer ?
#
loop_
_entity_poly.entity_id
_entity_poly.type
_entity_poly.pdbx_seq_one_letter_code
_entity_poly.pdbx_strand_id
1 'polypeptide(L)'
;MTNKQTNQAATRLASGARAAETPYASSAPTSAFAEIRQDVDAGAVRQLLGPAVSGGAVEPELAGTGSIYRHNWGARRGQWVLRLNWSAINARSRVFVAIGEGAAGGPDGGKFIGSARYTVHNVAPRAGGVDIWVNIEWSSDLLLYVDYLIVNP
;
A
#
# COMPACT_ATOMS: atom_id res chain seq x y z
N MET A 1 12.44 -63.19 -24.82
CA MET A 1 11.34 -63.34 -23.85
C MET A 1 11.24 -61.99 -23.15
N THR A 2 10.46 -60.99 -23.57
CA THR A 2 9.01 -60.94 -23.87
C THR A 2 8.25 -61.46 -22.65
N ASN A 3 7.31 -60.78 -21.96
CA ASN A 3 6.48 -59.62 -22.28
C ASN A 3 5.81 -59.07 -20.98
N LYS A 4 5.56 -57.76 -20.94
CA LYS A 4 4.34 -56.99 -20.56
C LYS A 4 3.30 -57.55 -19.56
N GLN A 5 2.86 -56.70 -18.61
CA GLN A 5 1.50 -56.08 -18.50
C GLN A 5 1.34 -55.34 -17.14
N THR A 6 1.30 -53.99 -17.08
CA THR A 6 0.12 -53.05 -17.05
C THR A 6 -0.79 -53.16 -15.81
N ASN A 7 -0.77 -52.17 -14.90
CA ASN A 7 -1.58 -50.91 -14.83
C ASN A 7 -2.99 -51.08 -14.22
N GLN A 8 -3.28 -50.30 -13.17
CA GLN A 8 -4.38 -49.30 -13.03
C GLN A 8 -4.77 -49.07 -11.54
N ALA A 9 -4.60 -47.83 -11.05
CA ALA A 9 -5.65 -46.85 -10.71
C ALA A 9 -5.90 -46.82 -9.17
N ALA A 10 -6.18 -45.71 -8.49
CA ALA A 10 -6.79 -44.46 -8.93
C ALA A 10 -6.31 -43.25 -8.11
N THR A 11 -6.02 -42.19 -8.85
CA THR A 11 -5.97 -40.79 -8.44
C THR A 11 -7.33 -40.35 -7.89
N ARG A 12 -7.38 -39.71 -6.72
CA ARG A 12 -8.45 -38.77 -6.37
C ARG A 12 -7.86 -37.38 -6.18
N LEU A 13 -8.02 -36.57 -7.23
CA LEU A 13 -7.83 -35.13 -7.22
C LEU A 13 -8.91 -34.51 -6.32
N ALA A 14 -8.51 -33.94 -5.18
CA ALA A 14 -9.33 -32.96 -4.50
C ALA A 14 -9.11 -31.61 -5.19
N SER A 15 -10.05 -31.25 -6.06
CA SER A 15 -10.16 -29.95 -6.70
C SER A 15 -10.55 -28.89 -5.66
N GLY A 16 -9.55 -28.36 -4.96
CA GLY A 16 -9.67 -27.06 -4.29
C GLY A 16 -9.38 -25.99 -5.33
N ALA A 17 -10.42 -25.28 -5.78
CA ALA A 17 -10.31 -24.17 -6.71
C ALA A 17 -9.35 -23.11 -6.15
N ARG A 18 -8.09 -23.10 -6.61
CA ARG A 18 -7.25 -21.92 -6.54
C ARG A 18 -7.88 -20.92 -7.50
N ALA A 19 -8.43 -19.85 -6.93
CA ALA A 19 -8.77 -18.66 -7.70
C ALA A 19 -7.58 -18.34 -8.59
N ALA A 20 -7.82 -18.30 -9.90
CA ALA A 20 -6.82 -17.90 -10.86
C ALA A 20 -6.40 -16.47 -10.52
N GLU A 21 -5.20 -16.32 -9.95
CA GLU A 21 -4.54 -15.02 -9.87
C GLU A 21 -4.35 -14.56 -11.31
N THR A 22 -5.19 -13.62 -11.72
CA THR A 22 -5.05 -12.93 -12.99
C THR A 22 -3.68 -12.25 -12.94
N PRO A 23 -2.79 -12.43 -13.93
CA PRO A 23 -1.48 -11.81 -13.88
C PRO A 23 -1.66 -10.30 -13.92
N TYR A 24 -1.43 -9.64 -12.78
CA TYR A 24 -1.38 -8.18 -12.71
C TYR A 24 -0.15 -7.72 -13.48
N ALA A 25 -0.35 -6.85 -14.45
CA ALA A 25 0.75 -6.29 -15.22
C ALA A 25 1.61 -5.43 -14.29
N SER A 26 2.86 -5.84 -14.05
CA SER A 26 3.86 -4.98 -13.42
C SER A 26 4.37 -3.99 -14.47
N SER A 27 4.47 -2.70 -14.13
CA SER A 27 4.91 -1.66 -15.06
C SER A 27 6.42 -1.37 -15.08
N ALA A 28 7.25 -2.17 -14.39
CA ALA A 28 8.70 -1.93 -14.31
C ALA A 28 9.48 -2.46 -15.55
N PRO A 29 10.56 -1.81 -16.01
CA PRO A 29 10.86 -0.39 -16.17
C PRO A 29 10.94 0.02 -17.66
N THR A 30 10.40 1.19 -17.99
CA THR A 30 10.85 2.14 -19.04
C THR A 30 9.91 3.33 -18.95
N SER A 31 10.24 4.25 -18.05
CA SER A 31 9.44 5.44 -17.85
C SER A 31 10.08 6.65 -18.52
N ALA A 32 9.27 7.44 -19.22
CA ALA A 32 9.69 8.66 -19.90
C ALA A 32 9.69 9.88 -18.96
N PHE A 33 10.15 9.70 -17.72
CA PHE A 33 10.31 10.80 -16.77
C PHE A 33 11.78 11.03 -16.44
N ALA A 34 12.13 12.27 -16.14
CA ALA A 34 13.45 12.60 -15.62
C ALA A 34 13.57 12.08 -14.19
N GLU A 35 14.66 11.36 -13.90
CA GLU A 35 15.01 10.90 -12.56
C GLU A 35 16.19 11.73 -12.05
N ILE A 36 16.09 12.18 -10.79
CA ILE A 36 17.22 12.77 -10.05
C ILE A 36 17.35 12.00 -8.74
N ARG A 37 18.59 11.64 -8.38
CA ARG A 37 18.92 11.03 -7.10
C ARG A 37 19.66 12.05 -6.25
N GLN A 38 19.24 12.15 -5.00
CA GLN A 38 19.86 13.03 -4.02
C GLN A 38 19.82 12.35 -2.65
N ASP A 39 20.92 12.43 -1.93
CA ASP A 39 21.00 11.97 -0.55
C ASP A 39 20.31 12.96 0.39
N VAL A 40 19.82 12.45 1.52
CA VAL A 40 19.20 13.29 2.55
C VAL A 40 20.25 14.16 3.24
N ASP A 41 19.91 15.43 3.49
CA ASP A 41 20.64 16.24 4.46
C ASP A 41 20.29 15.78 5.88
N ALA A 42 21.13 14.91 6.43
CA ALA A 42 20.92 14.34 7.76
C ALA A 42 20.86 15.41 8.87
N GLY A 43 21.49 16.58 8.70
CA GLY A 43 21.46 17.67 9.69
C GLY A 43 20.12 18.39 9.75
N ALA A 44 19.30 18.29 8.70
CA ALA A 44 17.98 18.90 8.62
C ALA A 44 16.84 17.95 9.07
N VAL A 45 17.09 16.65 9.19
CA VAL A 45 16.09 15.66 9.62
C VAL A 45 15.76 15.85 11.10
N ARG A 46 14.48 16.05 11.41
CA ARG A 46 13.98 16.15 12.79
C ARG A 46 13.13 14.93 13.13
N GLN A 47 13.50 14.22 14.18
CA GLN A 47 12.68 13.15 14.73
C GLN A 47 11.54 13.76 15.56
N LEU A 48 10.33 13.78 15.02
CA LEU A 48 9.13 14.27 15.71
C LEU A 48 8.48 13.23 16.64
N LEU A 49 8.68 11.94 16.35
CA LEU A 49 8.12 10.84 17.14
C LEU A 49 9.28 10.06 17.77
N GLY A 50 9.39 10.14 19.09
CA GLY A 50 10.41 9.45 19.90
C GLY A 50 9.87 9.10 21.29
N PRO A 51 10.60 8.33 22.11
CA PRO A 51 10.20 8.07 23.49
C PRO A 51 10.00 9.40 24.24
N ALA A 52 8.90 9.53 24.98
CA ALA A 52 8.52 10.77 25.66
C ALA A 52 9.66 11.28 26.55
N VAL A 53 10.26 12.42 26.16
CA VAL A 53 11.21 13.15 27.01
C VAL A 53 10.42 14.17 27.84
N SER A 54 10.32 13.90 29.13
CA SER A 54 9.73 14.81 30.10
C SER A 54 10.63 16.02 30.29
N GLY A 55 10.18 17.20 29.84
CA GLY A 55 10.73 18.49 30.27
C GLY A 55 11.13 19.42 29.14
N GLY A 56 10.35 20.49 28.96
CA GLY A 56 10.68 21.63 28.11
C GLY A 56 9.65 21.88 27.02
N ALA A 57 8.79 22.88 27.24
CA ALA A 57 7.63 23.19 26.41
C ALA A 57 8.00 23.69 25.00
N VAL A 58 7.79 22.82 24.01
CA VAL A 58 7.15 23.14 22.74
C VAL A 58 6.19 21.98 22.50
N GLU A 59 4.87 22.23 22.56
CA GLU A 59 3.90 21.20 22.15
C GLU A 59 4.23 20.81 20.70
N PRO A 60 4.58 19.55 20.42
CA PRO A 60 4.94 19.16 19.07
C PRO A 60 3.76 19.40 18.15
N GLU A 61 4.02 19.97 16.97
CA GLU A 61 2.98 20.28 15.97
C GLU A 61 2.15 19.02 15.61
N LEU A 62 2.74 17.83 15.76
CA LEU A 62 2.08 16.52 15.83
C LEU A 62 2.22 15.94 17.24
N ALA A 63 1.30 16.27 18.14
CA ALA A 63 1.17 15.66 19.46
C ALA A 63 0.15 14.51 19.44
N GLY A 64 0.32 13.53 20.34
CA GLY A 64 -0.60 12.40 20.53
C GLY A 64 -0.05 11.03 20.14
N THR A 65 -0.93 10.05 19.97
CA THR A 65 -0.54 8.68 19.58
C THR A 65 -0.55 8.53 18.06
N GLY A 66 0.59 8.10 17.51
CA GLY A 66 0.76 7.79 16.09
C GLY A 66 0.47 6.32 15.80
N SER A 67 -0.20 6.03 14.68
CA SER A 67 -0.39 4.66 14.18
C SER A 67 -0.14 4.60 12.68
N ILE A 68 0.55 3.56 12.22
CA ILE A 68 0.83 3.32 10.80
C ILE A 68 0.18 2.04 10.31
N TYR A 69 -0.26 2.03 9.05
CA TYR A 69 -0.81 0.84 8.40
C TYR A 69 -0.65 0.91 6.88
N ARG A 70 -0.21 -0.19 6.27
CA ARG A 70 -0.22 -0.38 4.82
C ARG A 70 -1.38 -1.27 4.44
N HIS A 71 -2.22 -0.80 3.53
CA HIS A 71 -3.33 -1.56 2.97
C HIS A 71 -3.09 -1.88 1.49
N ASN A 72 -3.41 -3.12 1.11
CA ASN A 72 -3.46 -3.55 -0.29
C ASN A 72 -4.91 -3.46 -0.79
N TRP A 73 -5.20 -2.50 -1.66
CA TRP A 73 -6.54 -2.30 -2.26
C TRP A 73 -6.82 -3.21 -3.47
N GLY A 74 -5.90 -4.12 -3.77
CA GLY A 74 -5.91 -4.95 -4.96
C GLY A 74 -5.60 -4.15 -6.21
N ALA A 75 -5.81 -4.78 -7.37
CA ALA A 75 -5.52 -4.11 -8.62
C ALA A 75 -6.63 -3.16 -9.05
N ARG A 76 -6.23 -1.97 -9.49
CA ARG A 76 -7.11 -0.86 -9.83
C ARG A 76 -6.51 -0.04 -10.96
N ARG A 77 -7.37 0.68 -11.69
CA ARG A 77 -7.02 1.77 -12.60
C ARG A 77 -8.11 2.85 -12.56
N GLY A 78 -7.80 4.07 -12.99
CA GLY A 78 -8.76 5.17 -13.00
C GLY A 78 -9.07 5.68 -11.60
N GLN A 79 -10.27 6.28 -11.44
CA GLN A 79 -10.64 7.01 -10.23
C GLN A 79 -11.44 6.18 -9.23
N TRP A 80 -11.09 6.29 -7.95
CA TRP A 80 -11.74 5.55 -6.88
C TRP A 80 -11.89 6.38 -5.61
N VAL A 81 -13.05 6.25 -4.95
CA VAL A 81 -13.21 6.60 -3.53
C VAL A 81 -13.03 5.32 -2.72
N LEU A 82 -11.93 5.24 -1.98
CA LEU A 82 -11.56 4.10 -1.15
C LEU A 82 -11.85 4.40 0.31
N ARG A 83 -12.45 3.44 1.03
CA ARG A 83 -12.94 3.64 2.39
C ARG A 83 -12.31 2.65 3.35
N LEU A 84 -11.31 3.09 4.09
CA LEU A 84 -10.70 2.26 5.12
C LEU A 84 -11.50 2.39 6.42
N ASN A 85 -12.02 1.28 6.92
CA ASN A 85 -12.62 1.23 8.26
C ASN A 85 -11.54 0.93 9.29
N TRP A 86 -11.39 1.83 10.26
CA TRP A 86 -10.43 1.70 11.34
C TRP A 86 -10.96 2.47 12.57
N SER A 87 -11.35 1.74 13.61
CA SER A 87 -11.97 2.29 14.82
C SER A 87 -11.10 3.30 15.57
N ALA A 88 -9.79 3.30 15.34
CA ALA A 88 -8.87 4.28 15.91
C ALA A 88 -8.97 5.68 15.28
N ILE A 89 -9.62 5.80 14.12
CA ILE A 89 -9.81 7.07 13.42
C ILE A 89 -11.13 7.71 13.86
N ASN A 90 -11.08 9.01 14.12
CA ASN A 90 -12.25 9.86 14.30
C ASN A 90 -12.16 11.09 13.39
N ALA A 91 -13.21 11.91 13.35
CA ALA A 91 -13.28 13.08 12.48
C ALA A 91 -12.22 14.17 12.78
N ARG A 92 -11.57 14.13 13.96
CA ARG A 92 -10.49 15.06 14.35
C ARG A 92 -9.10 14.47 14.14
N SER A 93 -8.98 13.19 13.78
CA SER A 93 -7.70 12.57 13.47
C SER A 93 -7.04 13.29 12.29
N ARG A 94 -5.72 13.44 12.35
CA ARG A 94 -4.91 13.86 11.21
C ARG A 94 -4.45 12.61 10.48
N VAL A 95 -4.77 12.49 9.20
CA VAL A 95 -4.43 11.31 8.39
C VAL A 95 -3.59 11.73 7.20
N PHE A 96 -2.41 11.14 7.09
CA PHE A 96 -1.51 11.29 5.94
C PHE A 96 -1.53 10.00 5.13
N VAL A 97 -1.54 10.14 3.82
CA VAL A 97 -1.74 9.03 2.89
C VAL A 97 -0.67 9.05 1.82
N ALA A 98 -0.01 7.92 1.61
CA ALA A 98 0.95 7.74 0.53
C ALA A 98 0.58 6.51 -0.30
N ILE A 99 0.38 6.70 -1.60
CA ILE A 99 -0.03 5.64 -2.53
C ILE A 99 1.08 5.24 -3.49
N GLY A 100 0.94 4.11 -4.16
CA GLY A 100 1.85 3.68 -5.24
C GLY A 100 1.62 2.23 -5.65
N GLU A 101 2.38 1.81 -6.66
CA GLU A 101 2.33 0.43 -7.17
C GLU A 101 3.01 -0.51 -6.18
N GLY A 102 2.32 -1.60 -5.79
CA GLY A 102 2.86 -2.59 -4.87
C GLY A 102 4.00 -3.39 -5.52
N ALA A 103 5.13 -3.50 -4.83
CA ALA A 103 6.26 -4.31 -5.29
C ALA A 103 6.01 -5.82 -5.11
N ALA A 104 6.82 -6.63 -5.80
CA ALA A 104 6.84 -8.08 -5.59
C ALA A 104 7.19 -8.40 -4.11
N GLY A 105 6.60 -9.46 -3.57
CA GLY A 105 6.81 -9.87 -2.17
C GLY A 105 5.71 -9.41 -1.19
N GLY A 106 4.60 -8.87 -1.69
CA GLY A 106 3.47 -8.49 -0.84
C GLY A 106 3.67 -7.14 -0.14
N PRO A 107 2.87 -6.81 0.90
CA PRO A 107 2.94 -5.52 1.60
C PRO A 107 4.34 -5.15 2.12
N ASP A 108 5.12 -6.15 2.52
CA ASP A 108 6.48 -5.97 3.06
C ASP A 108 7.51 -5.64 1.95
N GLY A 109 7.22 -6.01 0.70
CA GLY A 109 8.05 -5.68 -0.47
C GLY A 109 8.07 -4.19 -0.81
N GLY A 110 7.16 -3.40 -0.23
CA GLY A 110 7.13 -1.96 -0.47
C GLY A 110 6.28 -1.53 -1.65
N LYS A 111 6.57 -0.31 -2.10
CA LYS A 111 6.03 0.27 -3.34
C LYS A 111 7.19 0.64 -4.24
N PHE A 112 6.97 0.68 -5.54
CA PHE A 112 7.96 1.16 -6.49
C PHE A 112 7.37 2.25 -7.40
N ILE A 113 8.26 2.97 -8.09
CA ILE A 113 7.87 3.96 -9.09
C ILE A 113 7.95 3.31 -10.48
N GLY A 114 6.79 3.03 -11.04
CA GLY A 114 6.61 2.62 -12.43
C GLY A 114 6.24 3.78 -13.36
N SER A 115 5.81 3.47 -14.58
CA SER A 115 5.42 4.49 -15.58
C SER A 115 4.05 5.12 -15.32
N ALA A 116 3.20 4.49 -14.51
CA ALA A 116 1.87 4.99 -14.19
C ALA A 116 1.91 6.15 -13.19
N ARG A 117 1.02 7.13 -13.38
CA ARG A 117 0.86 8.23 -12.42
C ARG A 117 -0.19 7.86 -11.38
N TYR A 118 0.17 7.97 -10.12
CA TYR A 118 -0.71 7.79 -8.98
C TYR A 118 -0.92 9.14 -8.31
N THR A 119 -2.17 9.52 -8.06
CA THR A 119 -2.50 10.76 -7.35
C THR A 119 -3.52 10.53 -6.24
N VAL A 120 -3.33 11.23 -5.12
CA VAL A 120 -4.35 11.37 -4.06
C VAL A 120 -4.98 12.74 -4.25
N HIS A 121 -6.29 12.78 -4.46
CA HIS A 121 -7.04 14.03 -4.63
C HIS A 121 -7.61 14.56 -3.33
N ASN A 122 -8.03 13.66 -2.42
CA ASN A 122 -8.62 14.06 -1.14
C ASN A 122 -8.41 12.98 -0.07
N VAL A 123 -8.32 13.41 1.19
CA VAL A 123 -8.26 12.56 2.38
C VAL A 123 -9.25 13.12 3.41
N ALA A 124 -10.26 12.33 3.76
CA ALA A 124 -11.36 12.73 4.63
C ALA A 124 -11.52 11.75 5.81
N PRO A 125 -10.92 12.04 6.98
CA PRO A 125 -11.17 11.29 8.20
C PRO A 125 -12.63 11.40 8.64
N ARG A 126 -13.18 10.31 9.16
CA ARG A 126 -14.53 10.20 9.70
C ARG A 126 -14.52 9.34 10.95
N ALA A 127 -15.64 9.33 11.67
CA ALA A 127 -15.82 8.38 12.76
C ALA A 127 -15.63 6.93 12.24
N GLY A 128 -14.67 6.22 12.82
CA GLY A 128 -14.38 4.82 12.50
C GLY A 128 -13.69 4.58 11.15
N GLY A 129 -13.11 5.60 10.51
CA GLY A 129 -12.38 5.37 9.26
C GLY A 129 -11.90 6.61 8.52
N VAL A 130 -11.37 6.39 7.33
CA VAL A 130 -10.94 7.46 6.41
C VAL A 130 -11.36 7.11 5.00
N ASP A 131 -11.87 8.12 4.29
CA ASP A 131 -12.19 8.04 2.88
C ASP A 131 -11.11 8.78 2.09
N ILE A 132 -10.60 8.18 1.00
CA ILE A 132 -9.61 8.80 0.12
C ILE A 132 -10.11 8.77 -1.32
N TRP A 133 -9.84 9.83 -2.07
CA TRP A 133 -10.06 9.84 -3.52
C TRP A 133 -8.71 9.73 -4.22
N VAL A 134 -8.55 8.73 -5.08
CA VAL A 134 -7.31 8.46 -5.81
C VAL A 134 -7.57 8.32 -7.31
N ASN A 135 -6.53 8.53 -8.11
CA ASN A 135 -6.51 8.21 -9.54
C ASN A 135 -5.22 7.47 -9.92
N ILE A 136 -5.35 6.44 -10.76
CA ILE A 136 -4.24 5.69 -11.35
C ILE A 136 -4.33 5.82 -12.87
N GLU A 137 -3.44 6.62 -13.45
CA GLU A 137 -3.38 6.88 -14.89
C GLU A 137 -2.58 5.78 -15.58
N TRP A 138 -3.28 4.70 -15.96
CA TRP A 138 -2.70 3.61 -16.71
C TRP A 138 -3.74 2.86 -17.56
N SER A 139 -3.28 2.18 -18.60
CA SER A 139 -4.16 1.44 -19.52
C SER A 139 -4.62 0.09 -18.96
N SER A 140 -3.96 -0.45 -17.94
CA SER A 140 -4.29 -1.73 -17.29
C SER A 140 -4.39 -1.59 -15.78
N ASP A 141 -5.03 -2.56 -15.12
CA ASP A 141 -5.08 -2.59 -13.65
C ASP A 141 -3.68 -2.83 -13.08
N LEU A 142 -3.33 -2.05 -12.05
CA LEU A 142 -2.07 -2.14 -11.32
C LEU A 142 -2.34 -2.32 -9.84
N LEU A 143 -1.45 -3.00 -9.13
CA LEU A 143 -1.59 -3.27 -7.70
C LEU A 143 -1.48 -1.98 -6.89
N LEU A 144 -2.56 -1.56 -6.21
CA LEU A 144 -2.59 -0.32 -5.44
C LEU A 144 -2.31 -0.57 -3.95
N TYR A 145 -1.18 -0.07 -3.47
CA TYR A 145 -0.86 -0.03 -2.04
C TYR A 145 -1.02 1.39 -1.49
N VAL A 146 -1.55 1.47 -0.28
CA VAL A 146 -1.80 2.74 0.41
C VAL A 146 -1.26 2.66 1.83
N ASP A 147 -0.39 3.60 2.17
CA ASP A 147 0.12 3.78 3.54
C ASP A 147 -0.68 4.87 4.21
N TYR A 148 -1.10 4.60 5.45
CA TYR A 148 -1.79 5.52 6.32
C TYR A 148 -0.91 5.80 7.54
N LEU A 149 -0.69 7.08 7.82
CA LEU A 149 -0.21 7.57 9.12
C LEU A 149 -1.35 8.33 9.76
N ILE A 150 -1.74 7.92 10.95
CA ILE A 150 -2.77 8.59 11.76
C ILE A 150 -2.08 9.22 12.95
N VAL A 151 -2.43 10.47 13.23
CA VAL A 151 -2.11 11.15 14.48
C VAL A 151 -3.43 11.59 15.11
N ASN A 152 -3.72 11.03 16.28
CA ASN A 152 -4.87 11.41 17.08
C ASN A 152 -4.45 12.52 18.05
N PRO A 153 -5.04 13.73 17.95
CA PRO A 153 -4.78 14.82 18.90
C PRO A 153 -5.41 14.54 20.27
#